data_AF-A0A7R9QX31-F1
#
_entry.id   AF-A0A7R9QX31-F1
#
_cell.length_a   1.000
_cell.length_b   1.000
_cell.length_c   1.000
_cell.angle_alpha   90.00
_cell.angle_beta   90.00
_cell.angle_gamma   90.00
#
_symmetry.space_group_name_H-M   'P 1'
#
loop_
_entity.id
_entity.type
_entity.pdbx_description
1 polymer ?
#
loop_
_entity_poly.entity_id
_entity_poly.type
_entity_poly.pdbx_seq_one_letter_code
_entity_poly.pdbx_strand_id
1 'polypeptide(L)'
;MDNPTPVPPNMWSSLPEPLLLEIFKNLSSDQMANVCLVCRQWSRIGCDDLLWKHLLYKRFDGIDPSIDRPIGSLGYRHECKRLIYHTPK
;
A
#
# COMPACT_ATOMS: atom_id res chain seq x y z
N MET A 1 -17.66 36.08 11.66
CA MET A 1 -16.67 35.56 10.70
C MET A 1 -15.68 34.76 11.51
N ASP A 2 -15.96 33.48 11.77
CA ASP A 2 -15.03 32.61 12.46
C ASP A 2 -13.91 32.23 11.50
N ASN A 3 -12.73 32.77 11.77
CA ASN A 3 -11.51 32.36 11.07
C ASN A 3 -11.19 30.93 11.53
N PRO A 4 -11.17 29.91 10.66
CA PRO A 4 -10.91 28.55 11.12
C PRO A 4 -9.51 28.51 11.73
N THR A 5 -9.45 28.28 13.04
CA THR A 5 -8.19 28.01 13.74
C THR A 5 -7.45 26.91 12.99
N PRO A 6 -6.16 27.10 12.64
CA PRO A 6 -5.40 26.05 11.96
C PRO A 6 -5.34 24.85 12.90
N VAL A 7 -6.10 23.81 12.55
CA VAL A 7 -6.00 22.52 13.22
C VAL A 7 -4.55 22.08 13.08
N PRO A 8 -3.83 21.86 14.20
CA PRO A 8 -2.46 21.40 14.12
C PRO A 8 -2.45 20.12 13.27
N PRO A 9 -1.50 19.98 12.34
CA PRO A 9 -1.43 18.79 11.51
C PRO A 9 -1.41 17.59 12.44
N ASN A 10 -2.36 16.67 12.25
CA ASN A 10 -2.38 15.46 13.04
C ASN A 10 -0.99 14.77 12.88
N MET A 11 -0.50 14.17 13.97
CA MET A 11 0.84 13.57 14.02
C MET A 11 1.15 12.72 12.79
N TRP A 12 0.18 11.92 12.35
CA TRP A 12 0.28 11.05 11.18
C TRP A 12 0.48 11.75 9.84
N SER A 13 -0.05 12.96 9.66
CA SER A 13 0.12 13.76 8.44
C SER A 13 1.48 14.45 8.41
N SER A 14 2.08 14.68 9.57
CA SER A 14 3.43 15.26 9.70
C SER A 14 4.56 14.23 9.59
N LEU A 15 4.25 12.92 9.61
CA LEU A 15 5.27 11.90 9.46
C LEU A 15 5.90 11.95 8.06
N PRO A 16 7.24 11.86 7.96
CA PRO A 16 7.93 11.65 6.69
C PRO A 16 7.43 10.41 5.96
N GLU A 17 7.34 10.51 4.63
CA GLU A 17 6.88 9.40 3.76
C GLU A 17 7.64 8.09 3.98
N PRO A 18 8.99 8.07 4.14
CA PRO A 18 9.71 6.83 4.38
C PRO A 18 9.25 6.10 5.65
N LEU A 19 8.90 6.83 6.71
CA LEU A 19 8.40 6.22 7.95
C LEU A 19 6.99 5.64 7.77
N LEU A 20 6.12 6.36 7.06
CA LEU A 20 4.80 5.84 6.70
C LEU A 20 4.92 4.57 5.84
N LEU A 21 5.87 4.54 4.90
CA LEU A 21 6.13 3.37 4.07
C LEU A 21 6.60 2.17 4.91
N GLU A 22 7.51 2.36 5.85
CA GLU A 22 7.95 1.29 6.77
C GLU A 22 6.79 0.77 7.63
N ILE A 23 5.91 1.64 8.11
CA ILE A 23 4.69 1.22 8.81
C ILE A 23 3.79 0.40 7.89
N PHE A 24 3.57 0.86 6.66
CA PHE A 24 2.68 0.20 5.69
C PHE A 24 3.18 -1.18 5.24
N LYS A 25 4.50 -1.39 5.14
CA LYS A 25 5.09 -2.72 4.86
C LYS A 25 4.68 -3.78 5.89
N ASN A 26 4.43 -3.37 7.13
CA ASN A 26 4.02 -4.27 8.20
C ASN A 26 2.55 -4.71 8.10
N LEU A 27 1.75 -4.09 7.24
CA LEU A 27 0.35 -4.45 7.04
C LEU A 27 0.16 -5.66 6.13
N SER A 28 -1.06 -6.20 6.09
CA SER A 28 -1.52 -7.11 5.04
C SER A 28 -1.99 -6.32 3.81
N SER A 29 -2.05 -6.98 2.65
CA SER A 29 -2.57 -6.38 1.40
C SER A 29 -4.00 -5.82 1.56
N ASP A 30 -4.84 -6.47 2.37
CA ASP A 30 -6.23 -6.07 2.61
C ASP A 30 -6.31 -4.81 3.48
N GLN A 31 -5.52 -4.76 4.55
CA GLN A 31 -5.36 -3.57 5.39
C GLN A 31 -4.78 -2.40 4.60
N MET A 32 -3.81 -2.67 3.71
CA MET A 32 -3.22 -1.66 2.86
C MET A 32 -4.24 -1.02 1.90
N ALA A 33 -5.15 -1.82 1.34
CA ALA A 33 -6.24 -1.29 0.52
C ALA A 33 -7.12 -0.30 1.30
N ASN A 34 -7.37 -0.55 2.59
CA ASN A 34 -8.12 0.36 3.46
C ASN A 34 -7.32 1.63 3.80
N VAL A 35 -6.02 1.51 4.06
CA VAL A 35 -5.11 2.65 4.29
C VAL A 35 -5.15 3.65 3.14
N CYS A 36 -5.23 3.16 1.89
CA CYS A 36 -5.36 4.03 0.72
C CYS A 36 -6.64 4.88 0.69
N LEU A 37 -7.66 4.55 1.48
CA LEU A 37 -8.94 5.27 1.53
C LEU A 37 -8.97 6.37 2.62
N VAL A 38 -7.95 6.45 3.49
CA VAL A 38 -7.95 7.36 4.64
C VAL A 38 -7.77 8.82 4.22
N CYS A 39 -6.74 9.12 3.43
CA CYS A 39 -6.46 10.46 2.95
C CYS A 39 -5.62 10.45 1.65
N ARG A 40 -5.47 11.61 1.00
CA ARG A 40 -4.71 11.73 -0.26
C ARG A 40 -3.24 11.35 -0.13
N GLN A 41 -2.59 11.71 0.99
CA GLN A 41 -1.19 11.37 1.24
C GLN A 41 -1.01 9.86 1.35
N TRP A 42 -1.86 9.20 2.13
CA TRP A 42 -1.82 7.75 2.32
C TRP A 42 -2.22 7.00 1.06
N SER A 43 -3.16 7.52 0.28
CA SER A 43 -3.47 7.00 -1.05
C SER A 43 -2.26 7.04 -1.98
N ARG A 44 -1.51 8.16 -2.00
CA ARG A 44 -0.33 8.31 -2.86
C ARG A 44 0.78 7.33 -2.46
N ILE A 45 1.15 7.32 -1.18
CA ILE A 45 2.18 6.41 -0.64
C ILE A 45 1.74 4.96 -0.82
N GLY A 46 0.47 4.69 -0.55
CA GLY A 46 -0.11 3.36 -0.64
C GLY A 46 -0.31 2.84 -2.06
N CYS A 47 -0.09 3.66 -3.09
CA CYS A 47 -0.03 3.21 -4.48
C CYS A 47 1.40 2.85 -4.93
N ASP A 48 2.40 2.93 -4.03
CA ASP A 48 3.79 2.60 -4.33
C ASP A 48 3.96 1.14 -4.76
N ASP A 49 4.54 0.93 -5.94
CA ASP A 49 4.60 -0.39 -6.56
C ASP A 49 5.58 -1.34 -5.84
N LEU A 50 6.64 -0.82 -5.23
CA LEU A 50 7.59 -1.62 -4.44
C LEU A 50 7.00 -2.05 -3.10
N LEU A 51 6.16 -1.21 -2.47
CA LEU A 51 5.35 -1.59 -1.33
C LEU A 51 4.42 -2.76 -1.69
N TRP A 52 3.71 -2.68 -2.82
CA TRP A 52 2.87 -3.79 -3.26
C TRP A 52 3.67 -5.04 -3.65
N LYS A 53 4.88 -4.89 -4.19
CA LYS A 53 5.82 -6.02 -4.41
C LYS A 53 6.09 -6.74 -3.08
N HIS A 54 6.47 -6.00 -2.05
CA HIS A 54 6.72 -6.56 -0.72
C HIS A 54 5.48 -7.26 -0.14
N LEU A 55 4.31 -6.62 -0.21
CA LEU A 55 3.06 -7.17 0.31
C LEU A 55 2.61 -8.43 -0.45
N LEU A 56 2.92 -8.54 -1.74
CA LEU A 56 2.63 -9.71 -2.55
C LEU A 56 3.40 -10.93 -2.03
N TYR A 57 4.73 -10.85 -1.98
CA TYR A 57 5.55 -11.98 -1.50
C TYR A 57 5.32 -12.28 -0.03
N LYS A 58 4.98 -11.28 0.78
CA LYS A 58 4.59 -11.49 2.19
C LYS A 58 3.28 -12.28 2.32
N ARG A 59 2.36 -12.15 1.37
CA ARG A 59 1.05 -12.83 1.42
C ARG A 59 1.08 -14.21 0.78
N PHE A 60 1.81 -14.36 -0.31
CA PHE A 60 1.83 -15.57 -1.12
C PHE A 60 3.12 -16.34 -0.87
N ASP A 61 3.12 -17.15 0.17
CA ASP A 61 4.21 -18.09 0.46
C ASP A 61 4.41 -19.03 -0.73
N GLY A 62 5.66 -19.11 -1.22
CA GLY A 62 6.04 -19.99 -2.34
C GLY A 62 6.23 -19.30 -3.69
N ILE A 63 5.96 -17.99 -3.80
CA ILE A 63 6.41 -17.22 -4.96
C ILE A 63 7.86 -16.79 -4.72
N ASP A 64 8.77 -17.20 -5.59
CA ASP A 64 10.18 -16.79 -5.53
C ASP A 64 10.30 -15.25 -5.68
N PRO A 65 10.89 -14.54 -4.70
CA PRO A 65 11.07 -13.08 -4.75
C PRO A 65 11.88 -12.56 -5.93
N SER A 66 12.65 -13.43 -6.60
CA SER A 66 13.40 -13.11 -7.82
C SER A 66 12.54 -13.12 -9.08
N ILE A 67 11.37 -13.77 -9.05
CA ILE A 67 10.43 -13.79 -10.17
C ILE A 67 9.68 -12.46 -10.19
N ASP A 68 10.01 -11.62 -11.16
CA ASP A 68 9.25 -10.40 -11.38
C ASP A 68 7.82 -10.68 -11.88
N ARG A 69 6.95 -9.68 -11.69
CA ARG A 69 5.59 -9.72 -12.22
C ARG A 69 5.57 -9.97 -13.74
N PRO A 70 4.48 -10.55 -14.28
CA PRO A 70 4.33 -10.78 -15.72
C PRO A 70 4.51 -9.51 -16.57
N ILE A 71 5.14 -9.66 -17.74
CA ILE A 71 5.28 -8.59 -18.73
C ILE A 71 3.87 -8.12 -19.15
N GLY A 72 3.64 -6.81 -19.12
CA GLY A 72 2.32 -6.21 -19.42
C GLY A 72 1.38 -6.09 -18.21
N SER A 73 1.80 -6.52 -17.02
CA SER A 73 1.06 -6.27 -15.78
C SER A 73 1.01 -4.77 -15.45
N LEU A 74 -0.15 -4.32 -14.96
CA LEU A 74 -0.41 -2.95 -14.50
C LEU A 74 0.24 -2.62 -13.14
N GLY A 75 1.19 -3.43 -12.66
CA GLY A 75 1.89 -3.27 -11.38
C GLY A 75 1.55 -4.35 -10.34
N TYR A 76 2.34 -4.40 -9.27
CA TYR A 76 2.21 -5.42 -8.21
C TYR A 76 0.87 -5.33 -7.47
N ARG A 77 0.27 -4.14 -7.37
CA ARG A 77 -1.08 -3.99 -6.80
C ARG A 77 -2.13 -4.75 -7.60
N HIS A 78 -2.07 -4.65 -8.93
CA HIS A 78 -2.98 -5.36 -9.82
C HIS A 78 -2.73 -6.86 -9.78
N GLU A 79 -1.47 -7.27 -9.67
CA GLU A 79 -1.10 -8.68 -9.55
C GLU A 79 -1.58 -9.29 -8.22
N CYS A 80 -1.40 -8.57 -7.11
CA CYS A 80 -1.99 -8.92 -5.81
C CYS A 80 -3.50 -9.13 -5.94
N LYS A 81 -4.20 -8.18 -6.57
CA LYS A 81 -5.63 -8.30 -6.83
C LYS A 81 -5.93 -9.57 -7.64
N ARG A 82 -5.25 -9.77 -8.77
CA ARG A 82 -5.45 -10.93 -9.64
C ARG A 82 -5.30 -12.25 -8.86
N LEU A 83 -4.23 -12.40 -8.09
CA LEU A 83 -3.97 -13.60 -7.30
C LEU A 83 -5.02 -13.81 -6.20
N ILE A 84 -5.47 -12.74 -5.51
CA ILE A 84 -6.50 -12.83 -4.48
C ILE A 84 -7.85 -13.32 -5.05
N TYR A 85 -8.24 -12.82 -6.24
CA TYR A 85 -9.55 -13.13 -6.83
C TYR A 85 -9.56 -14.41 -7.69
N HIS A 86 -8.41 -14.82 -8.23
CA HIS A 86 -8.34 -15.90 -9.22
C HIS A 86 -7.52 -17.12 -8.77
N THR A 87 -7.00 -17.16 -7.54
CA THR A 87 -6.40 -18.38 -6.97
C THR A 87 -7.49 -19.16 -6.22
N PRO A 88 -7.74 -20.44 -6.53
CA PRO A 88 -8.68 -21.27 -5.77
C PRO A 88 -8.26 -21.37 -4.29
N LYS A 89 -9.25 -21.37 -3.39
CA LYS A 89 -9.03 -21.56 -1.95
C LYS A 89 -9.01 -23.04 -1.57
#